data_AF-A0A7C7ZEG2-F1
#
_entry.id   AF-A0A7C7ZEG2-F1
#
_cell.length_a   1.000
_cell.length_b   1.000
_cell.length_c   1.000
_cell.angle_alpha   90.00
_cell.angle_beta   90.00
_cell.angle_gamma   90.00
#
_symmetry.space_group_name_H-M   'P 1'
#
loop_
_entity.id
_entity.type
_entity.pdbx_description
1 polymer ?
#
loop_
_entity_poly.entity_id
_entity_poly.type
_entity_poly.pdbx_seq_one_letter_code
_entity_poly.pdbx_strand_id
1 'polypeptide(L)'
;MSEAVSKSSVQKFMDAISSHYEGLGYPLTWSDAEDEGEVLEIQFKSESGYFVSARFVPRKDYVVLKDEWGRELKLRPTRGNLKEIKGWSESRE
;
A
#
# COMPACT_ATOMS: atom_id res chain seq x y z
N MET A 1 -18.92 25.33 -7.62
CA MET A 1 -18.98 23.93 -8.07
C MET A 1 -17.63 23.33 -7.78
N SER A 2 -17.53 22.42 -6.83
CA SER A 2 -16.26 21.77 -6.51
C SER A 2 -15.94 20.79 -7.63
N GLU A 3 -14.89 21.06 -8.42
CA GLU A 3 -14.35 20.09 -9.38
C GLU A 3 -14.10 18.78 -8.63
N ALA A 4 -14.84 17.73 -8.97
CA ALA A 4 -14.51 16.38 -8.54
C ALA A 4 -13.20 16.01 -9.24
N VAL A 5 -12.06 16.33 -8.62
CA VAL A 5 -10.76 15.90 -9.11
C VAL A 5 -10.79 14.38 -9.19
N SER A 6 -10.75 13.87 -10.42
CA SER A 6 -10.74 12.43 -10.64
C SER A 6 -9.45 11.88 -10.05
N LYS A 7 -9.54 11.07 -8.99
CA LYS A 7 -8.39 10.40 -8.37
C LYS A 7 -7.54 9.71 -9.45
N SER A 8 -6.22 9.87 -9.36
CA SER A 8 -5.27 9.21 -10.27
C SER A 8 -5.37 7.69 -10.16
N SER A 9 -4.89 6.97 -11.18
CA SER A 9 -4.84 5.50 -11.14
C SER A 9 -4.02 4.99 -9.95
N VAL A 10 -2.94 5.71 -9.59
CA VAL A 10 -2.12 5.41 -8.41
C VAL A 10 -2.91 5.63 -7.12
N GLN A 11 -3.62 6.74 -6.99
CA GLN A 11 -4.42 7.01 -5.79
C GLN A 11 -5.53 5.97 -5.61
N LYS A 12 -6.24 5.62 -6.70
CA LYS A 12 -7.27 4.56 -6.67
C LYS A 12 -6.69 3.20 -6.29
N PHE A 13 -5.46 2.92 -6.71
CA PHE A 13 -4.76 1.68 -6.36
C PHE A 13 -4.39 1.66 -4.88
N MET A 14 -3.86 2.76 -4.35
CA MET A 14 -3.54 2.92 -2.93
C MET A 14 -4.79 2.82 -2.04
N ASP A 15 -5.88 3.52 -2.38
CA ASP A 15 -7.19 3.40 -1.72
C ASP A 15 -7.70 1.94 -1.72
N ALA A 16 -7.58 1.24 -2.85
CA ALA A 16 -8.06 -0.14 -2.97
C ALA A 16 -7.24 -1.14 -2.13
N ILE A 17 -5.96 -0.84 -1.89
CA ILE A 17 -5.09 -1.60 -0.98
C ILE A 17 -5.47 -1.26 0.46
N SER A 18 -5.53 0.02 0.83
CA SER A 18 -5.85 0.43 2.20
C SER A 18 -7.21 -0.09 2.65
N SER A 19 -8.27 0.08 1.85
CA SER A 19 -9.61 -0.41 2.20
C SER A 19 -9.67 -1.92 2.35
N HIS A 20 -8.85 -2.67 1.61
CA HIS A 20 -8.78 -4.13 1.75
C HIS A 20 -8.20 -4.52 3.12
N TYR A 21 -7.05 -3.95 3.46
CA TYR A 21 -6.36 -4.28 4.71
C TYR A 21 -7.04 -3.70 5.95
N GLU A 22 -7.66 -2.53 5.83
CA GLU A 22 -8.56 -1.97 6.84
C GLU A 22 -9.74 -2.91 7.10
N GLY A 23 -10.39 -3.40 6.04
CA GLY A 23 -11.51 -4.34 6.15
C GLY A 23 -11.13 -5.69 6.77
N LEU A 24 -9.86 -6.06 6.73
CA LEU A 24 -9.30 -7.23 7.40
C LEU A 24 -8.78 -6.94 8.82
N GLY A 25 -8.81 -5.68 9.27
CA GLY A 25 -8.38 -5.27 10.61
C GLY A 25 -6.86 -5.14 10.78
N TYR A 26 -6.10 -5.03 9.68
CA TYR A 26 -4.66 -4.80 9.77
C TYR A 26 -4.37 -3.36 10.20
N PRO A 27 -3.36 -3.12 11.08
CA PRO A 27 -2.91 -1.77 11.38
C PRO A 27 -2.36 -1.11 10.12
N LEU A 28 -2.86 0.09 9.83
CA LEU A 28 -2.40 0.92 8.71
C LEU A 28 -2.25 2.37 9.13
N THR A 29 -1.32 3.07 8.48
CA THR A 29 -1.03 4.48 8.72
C THR A 29 -0.87 5.19 7.39
N TRP A 30 -1.56 6.33 7.24
CA TRP A 30 -1.30 7.28 6.17
C TRP A 30 -0.39 8.39 6.70
N SER A 31 0.60 8.79 5.93
CA SER A 31 1.51 9.88 6.29
C SER A 31 1.85 10.72 5.08
N ASP A 32 1.79 12.04 5.24
CA ASP A 32 2.29 12.97 4.23
C ASP A 32 3.80 13.12 4.41
N ALA A 33 4.56 12.72 3.40
CA ALA A 33 6.01 12.87 3.39
C ALA A 33 6.37 13.98 2.40
N GLU A 34 7.11 14.98 2.88
CA GLU A 34 7.37 16.26 2.17
C GLU A 34 7.84 16.09 0.71
N ASP A 35 8.55 15.00 0.39
CA ASP A 35 9.09 14.70 -0.95
C ASP A 35 8.49 13.42 -1.61
N GLU A 36 7.60 12.72 -0.90
CA GLU A 36 7.08 11.41 -1.28
C GLU A 36 5.55 11.35 -1.40
N GLY A 37 4.84 12.41 -0.99
CA GLY A 37 3.37 12.50 -0.99
C GLY A 37 2.73 11.64 0.10
N GLU A 38 1.43 11.31 -0.08
CA GLU A 38 0.68 10.44 0.84
C GLU A 38 1.17 8.99 0.76
N VAL A 39 1.97 8.60 1.73
CA VAL A 39 2.51 7.26 1.91
C VAL A 39 1.53 6.42 2.73
N LEU A 40 1.31 5.17 2.30
CA LEU A 40 0.56 4.17 3.05
C LEU A 40 1.53 3.16 3.68
N GLU A 41 1.44 2.94 4.98
CA GLU A 41 2.14 1.86 5.67
C GLU A 41 1.13 0.84 6.20
N ILE A 42 1.44 -0.44 6.03
CA ILE A 42 0.64 -1.56 6.55
C ILE A 42 1.55 -2.44 7.40
N GLN A 43 1.12 -2.75 8.62
CA GLN A 43 1.86 -3.61 9.54
C GLN A 43 1.28 -5.03 9.53
N PHE A 44 2.16 -6.03 9.43
CA PHE A 44 1.82 -7.44 9.47
C PHE A 44 2.53 -8.09 10.65
N LYS A 45 1.82 -8.94 11.40
CA LYS A 45 2.45 -9.75 12.46
C LYS A 45 3.15 -10.95 11.83
N SER A 46 4.47 -11.08 11.95
CA SER A 46 5.22 -12.28 11.54
C SER A 46 4.96 -13.47 12.46
N GLU A 47 5.19 -14.68 11.93
CA GLU A 47 5.13 -15.94 12.70
C GLU A 47 6.10 -15.92 13.89
N SER A 48 7.23 -15.24 13.76
CA SER A 48 8.24 -15.04 14.80
C SER A 48 7.79 -14.08 15.92
N GLY A 49 6.60 -13.49 15.84
CA GLY A 49 6.06 -12.55 16.82
C GLY A 49 6.51 -11.09 16.64
N TYR A 50 7.38 -10.81 15.66
CA TYR A 50 7.78 -9.46 15.29
C TYR A 50 6.80 -8.85 14.29
N PHE A 51 6.60 -7.54 14.32
CA PHE A 51 5.85 -6.83 13.28
C PHE A 51 6.76 -6.46 12.12
N VAL A 52 6.28 -6.69 10.92
CA VAL A 52 6.92 -6.30 9.66
C VAL A 52 6.05 -5.26 8.98
N SER A 53 6.63 -4.26 8.31
CA SER A 53 5.87 -3.23 7.62
C SER A 53 6.11 -3.23 6.11
N ALA A 54 5.03 -2.98 5.37
CA ALA A 54 5.07 -2.69 3.95
C ALA A 54 4.70 -1.22 3.75
N ARG A 55 5.64 -0.44 3.19
CA ARG A 55 5.45 0.99 2.92
C ARG A 55 5.27 1.22 1.43
N PHE A 56 4.15 1.82 1.06
CA PHE A 56 3.77 2.13 -0.30
C PHE A 56 3.97 3.62 -0.56
N VAL A 57 4.91 3.95 -1.43
CA VAL A 57 5.26 5.33 -1.77
C VAL A 57 4.72 5.67 -3.16
N PRO A 58 3.73 6.57 -3.29
CA PRO A 58 3.18 6.90 -4.58
C PRO A 58 4.20 7.68 -5.43
N ARG A 59 4.25 7.35 -6.70
CA ARG A 59 4.89 8.14 -7.75
C ARG A 59 3.85 8.45 -8.82
N LYS A 60 4.22 9.23 -9.83
CA LYS A 60 3.29 9.70 -10.87
C LYS A 60 2.48 8.56 -11.53
N ASP A 61 3.14 7.46 -11.89
CA ASP A 61 2.55 6.37 -12.69
C ASP A 61 2.64 4.98 -12.03
N TYR A 62 3.28 4.89 -10.86
CA TYR A 62 3.52 3.64 -10.15
C TYR A 62 3.66 3.90 -8.65
N VAL A 63 3.70 2.83 -7.86
CA VAL A 63 3.98 2.84 -6.43
C VAL A 63 5.29 2.13 -6.20
N VAL A 64 6.12 2.65 -5.30
CA VAL A 64 7.29 1.93 -4.79
C VAL A 64 6.89 1.28 -3.48
N LEU A 65 6.88 -0.04 -3.45
CA LEU A 65 6.80 -0.82 -2.22
C LEU A 65 8.19 -0.89 -1.61
N LYS A 66 8.34 -0.48 -0.35
CA LYS A 66 9.52 -0.64 0.47
C LYS A 66 9.19 -1.61 1.61
N ASP A 67 10.00 -2.63 1.80
CA ASP A 67 9.90 -3.49 3.00
C ASP A 67 10.81 -2.98 4.13
N GLU A 68 10.74 -3.64 5.28
CA GLU A 68 11.51 -3.30 6.48
C GLU A 68 13.04 -3.39 6.30
N TRP A 69 13.52 -4.10 5.28
CA TRP A 69 14.94 -4.24 4.96
C TRP A 69 15.39 -3.25 3.87
N GLY A 70 14.51 -2.33 3.46
CA GLY A 70 14.80 -1.33 2.43
C GLY A 70 14.83 -1.90 1.02
N ARG A 71 14.29 -3.11 0.78
CA ARG A 71 14.14 -3.64 -0.57
C ARG A 71 12.98 -2.92 -1.25
N GLU A 72 13.20 -2.51 -2.49
CA GLU A 72 12.22 -1.74 -3.25
C GLU A 72 11.65 -2.55 -4.42
N LEU A 73 10.32 -2.51 -4.58
CA LEU A 73 9.62 -3.09 -5.72
C LEU A 73 8.72 -2.05 -6.38
N LYS A 74 8.84 -1.88 -7.70
CA LYS A 74 8.00 -0.96 -8.47
C LYS A 74 6.72 -1.66 -8.92
N LEU A 75 5.59 -1.12 -8.49
CA LEU A 75 4.26 -1.67 -8.74
C LEU A 75 3.42 -0.69 -9.55
N ARG A 76 3.04 -1.08 -10.77
CA ARG A 76 2.05 -0.32 -11.55
C ARG A 76 0.63 -0.60 -11.04
N PRO A 77 -0.32 0.34 -11.17
CA PRO A 77 -1.70 0.18 -10.73
C PRO A 77 -2.49 -0.75 -11.67
N THR A 78 -2.17 -2.05 -11.63
CA THR A 78 -2.79 -3.09 -12.45
C THR A 78 -3.63 -4.03 -11.59
N ARG A 79 -4.61 -4.70 -12.20
CA ARG A 79 -5.40 -5.73 -11.51
C ARG A 79 -4.55 -6.89 -10.99
N GLY A 80 -3.51 -7.28 -11.74
CA GLY A 80 -2.58 -8.35 -11.34
C GLY A 80 -1.83 -8.01 -10.06
N ASN A 81 -1.20 -6.83 -10.02
CA ASN A 81 -0.48 -6.36 -8.83
C ASN A 81 -1.43 -6.16 -7.64
N LEU A 82 -2.64 -5.64 -7.88
CA LEU A 82 -3.63 -5.49 -6.80
C LEU A 82 -4.00 -6.86 -6.20
N LYS A 83 -4.22 -7.87 -7.04
CA LYS A 83 -4.54 -9.23 -6.59
C LYS A 83 -3.39 -9.83 -5.79
N GLU A 84 -2.16 -9.70 -6.29
CA GLU A 84 -0.96 -10.20 -5.61
C GLU A 84 -0.81 -9.58 -4.21
N ILE A 85 -0.88 -8.25 -4.11
CA ILE A 85 -0.77 -7.53 -2.83
C ILE A 85 -1.87 -7.96 -1.86
N LYS A 86 -3.11 -8.10 -2.32
CA LYS A 86 -4.23 -8.55 -1.46
C LYS A 86 -4.04 -9.99 -0.97
N GLY A 87 -3.43 -10.84 -1.79
CA GLY A 87 -3.14 -12.24 -1.47
C GLY A 87 -2.08 -12.45 -0.37
N TRP A 88 -1.34 -11.41 0.02
CA TRP A 88 -0.41 -11.54 1.16
C TRP A 88 -1.14 -11.76 2.50
N SER A 89 -2.42 -11.41 2.58
CA SER A 89 -3.27 -11.76 3.73
C SER A 89 -3.60 -13.26 3.78
N GLU A 90 -3.68 -13.93 2.63
CA GLU A 90 -4.05 -15.35 2.51
C GLU A 90 -2.83 -16.28 2.58
N SER A 91 -1.65 -15.80 2.19
CA SER A 91 -0.44 -16.63 2.05
C SER A 91 0.34 -16.84 3.36
N ARG A 92 -0.26 -16.54 4.52
CA ARG A 92 0.42 -16.52 5.84
C ARG A 92 -0.23 -17.47 6.87
N GLU A 93 -0.88 -18.53 6.39
CA GLU A 93 -1.24 -19.73 7.15
C GLU A 93 -0.20 -20.86 6.95
#